data_AF-A0A958TNR4-F1
#
_entry.id   AF-A0A958TNR4-F1
#
_cell.length_a   1.000
_cell.length_b   1.000
_cell.length_c   1.000
_cell.angle_alpha   90.00
_cell.angle_beta   90.00
_cell.angle_gamma   90.00
#
_symmetry.space_group_name_H-M   'P 1'
#
loop_
_entity.id
_entity.type
_entity.pdbx_description
1 polymer ?
#
loop_
_entity_poly.entity_id
_entity_poly.type
_entity_poly.pdbx_seq_one_letter_code
_entity_poly.pdbx_strand_id
1 'polypeptide(L)'
;QDSSELLLALERAFYDKDRLFITSVSSLTQNGLYSVYEAQNILNNIDLQENIKTTIEKLGNSEVIESNLDNVKMEFADKENTINSFGKLTVKNPYEQEFQIIQDYGGKDDVDLDTIENTRLQKHLQNEQNRTELENELALYKRLPHLTQNLTPYTQPILNTNAIKLTQDTQLISDLQVLKETPTELLQSDEALNYVRKLEKDLAKIGIDLVGLSEKGNYIEVVEPLQQFLLNPNEANTANLEAVMIDVMGIERTPQEVVLKMDSDQSLHYIETEKSEEEMFDNGYIKTGRKNIYQKIEKIPFAQLQSILLEDMTQKELSDLLETESRKMKTVKDNEKAKEIVAYKTVFNQPLTTPTEKTNSKEIEERQQLFNGNEEYLKGDFVADFNATIIEEKRKNSDNYRNFYSKFGINEKGIYIKSVDPLTISNLKTWLESGEIKNTEDIINYSLLSKNIPSLSSVEAPITFTNKETLRVVYSNNPQSLKITDEGYSMMNDNFITIENGTQPFVRTPEGVFELIETKGSTSLYTKLPLSEDTNYYNLSNIDLMDNQSIEQASSFVTQKLKEGGFVKQKNILTKEENKKITEENFDCI
;
A
#
# COMPACT_ATOMS: atom_id res chain seq x y z
N GLN A 1 3.31 -31.04 -1.53
CA GLN A 1 3.14 -32.21 -2.44
C GLN A 1 4.04 -31.97 -3.65
N ASP A 2 4.84 -32.95 -4.07
CA ASP A 2 5.75 -32.78 -5.22
C ASP A 2 4.94 -32.75 -6.53
N SER A 3 5.24 -31.81 -7.44
CA SER A 3 4.75 -31.77 -8.82
C SER A 3 4.85 -33.12 -9.55
N SER A 4 5.85 -33.94 -9.23
CA SER A 4 6.04 -35.29 -9.77
C SER A 4 4.94 -36.26 -9.37
N GLU A 5 4.45 -36.18 -8.12
CA GLU A 5 3.36 -37.02 -7.62
C GLU A 5 2.03 -36.62 -8.26
N LEU A 6 1.80 -35.31 -8.44
CA LEU A 6 0.62 -34.79 -9.13
C LEU A 6 0.62 -35.21 -10.59
N LEU A 7 1.75 -35.09 -11.28
CA LEU A 7 1.89 -35.54 -12.66
C LEU A 7 1.58 -37.03 -12.80
N LEU A 8 2.16 -37.87 -11.93
CA LEU A 8 1.86 -39.32 -11.91
C LEU A 8 0.38 -39.61 -11.67
N ALA A 9 -0.28 -38.85 -10.79
CA ALA A 9 -1.71 -38.99 -10.54
C ALA A 9 -2.55 -38.60 -11.76
N LEU A 10 -2.17 -37.51 -12.46
CA LEU A 10 -2.80 -37.05 -13.69
C LEU A 10 -2.58 -38.05 -14.84
N GLU A 11 -1.35 -38.53 -15.03
CA GLU A 11 -1.03 -39.55 -16.05
C GLU A 11 -1.86 -40.82 -15.84
N ARG A 12 -2.01 -41.29 -14.60
CA ARG A 12 -2.86 -42.46 -14.31
C ARG A 12 -4.35 -42.22 -14.56
N ALA A 13 -4.81 -40.97 -14.51
CA ALA A 13 -6.22 -40.63 -14.73
C ALA A 13 -6.55 -40.48 -16.22
N PHE A 14 -5.60 -39.96 -17.01
CA PHE A 14 -5.83 -39.57 -18.40
C PHE A 14 -5.09 -40.43 -19.43
N TYR A 15 -4.13 -41.27 -19.04
CA TYR A 15 -3.40 -42.14 -19.95
C TYR A 15 -3.52 -43.61 -19.52
N ASP A 16 -3.69 -44.47 -20.51
CA ASP A 16 -3.62 -45.92 -20.30
C ASP A 16 -2.17 -46.44 -20.34
N LYS A 17 -2.02 -47.76 -20.23
CA LYS A 17 -0.71 -48.43 -20.24
C LYS A 17 0.04 -48.27 -21.57
N ASP A 18 -0.69 -48.00 -22.66
CA ASP A 18 -0.16 -47.82 -24.00
C ASP A 18 0.08 -46.33 -24.32
N ARG A 19 -0.02 -45.44 -23.31
CA ARG A 19 0.12 -43.98 -23.44
C ARG A 19 -0.92 -43.34 -24.36
N LEU A 20 -2.09 -43.96 -24.51
CA LEU A 20 -3.22 -43.34 -25.19
C LEU A 20 -3.98 -42.45 -24.21
N PHE A 21 -4.36 -41.25 -24.66
CA PHE A 21 -5.19 -40.34 -23.87
C PHE A 21 -6.62 -40.90 -23.80
N ILE A 22 -7.04 -41.32 -22.62
CA ILE A 22 -8.36 -41.91 -22.36
C ILE A 22 -9.09 -41.09 -21.30
N THR A 23 -10.28 -40.61 -21.65
CA THR A 23 -11.22 -39.97 -20.74
C THR A 23 -12.40 -40.90 -20.51
N SER A 24 -12.55 -41.40 -19.29
CA SER A 24 -13.74 -42.14 -18.87
C SER A 24 -14.05 -41.82 -17.41
N VAL A 25 -15.32 -41.91 -17.00
CA VAL A 25 -15.68 -41.65 -15.60
C VAL A 25 -14.86 -42.56 -14.69
N SER A 26 -14.75 -43.85 -15.04
CA SER A 26 -13.99 -44.83 -14.26
C SER A 26 -12.51 -44.45 -14.13
N SER A 27 -11.83 -44.12 -15.23
CA SER A 27 -10.39 -43.79 -15.19
C SER A 27 -10.12 -42.52 -14.37
N LEU A 28 -10.99 -41.52 -14.47
CA LEU A 28 -10.85 -40.25 -13.75
C LEU A 28 -11.15 -40.37 -12.25
N THR A 29 -12.12 -41.22 -11.86
CA THR A 29 -12.53 -41.35 -10.45
C THR A 29 -11.79 -42.44 -9.67
N GLN A 30 -11.16 -43.41 -10.34
CA GLN A 30 -10.59 -44.62 -9.72
C GLN A 30 -9.55 -44.33 -8.62
N ASN A 31 -8.74 -43.28 -8.81
CA ASN A 31 -7.70 -42.90 -7.84
C ASN A 31 -8.17 -41.82 -6.86
N GLY A 32 -9.47 -41.51 -6.84
CA GLY A 32 -10.03 -40.42 -6.04
C GLY A 32 -9.58 -39.02 -6.47
N LEU A 33 -8.87 -38.93 -7.60
CA LEU A 33 -8.39 -37.65 -8.11
C LEU A 33 -9.59 -36.79 -8.46
N TYR A 34 -10.46 -37.23 -9.37
CA TYR A 34 -11.69 -36.52 -9.76
C TYR A 34 -12.93 -37.09 -9.06
N SER A 35 -13.89 -36.23 -8.75
CA SER A 35 -15.26 -36.61 -8.43
C SER A 35 -16.03 -37.02 -9.69
N VAL A 36 -17.16 -37.70 -9.51
CA VAL A 36 -18.05 -38.08 -10.63
C VAL A 36 -18.53 -36.84 -11.39
N TYR A 37 -18.85 -35.76 -10.67
CA TYR A 37 -19.27 -34.50 -11.28
C TYR A 37 -18.18 -33.88 -12.16
N GLU A 38 -16.96 -33.77 -11.64
CA GLU A 38 -15.81 -33.25 -12.41
C GLU A 38 -15.51 -34.13 -13.63
N ALA A 39 -15.53 -35.46 -13.46
CA ALA A 39 -15.31 -36.39 -14.55
C ALA A 39 -16.36 -36.25 -15.67
N GLN A 40 -17.63 -36.07 -15.32
CA GLN A 40 -18.70 -35.83 -16.29
C GLN A 40 -18.52 -34.50 -17.03
N ASN A 41 -18.12 -33.44 -16.33
CA ASN A 41 -17.87 -32.15 -16.97
C ASN A 41 -16.69 -32.19 -17.95
N ILE A 42 -15.60 -32.89 -17.59
CA ILE A 42 -14.48 -33.14 -18.49
C ILE A 42 -14.97 -33.88 -19.74
N LEU A 43 -15.71 -34.99 -19.56
CA LEU A 43 -16.21 -35.79 -20.68
C LEU A 43 -17.13 -35.03 -21.63
N ASN A 44 -17.93 -34.10 -21.09
CA ASN A 44 -18.88 -33.32 -21.86
C ASN A 44 -18.25 -32.10 -22.55
N ASN A 45 -16.96 -31.81 -22.32
CA ASN A 45 -16.26 -30.65 -22.86
C ASN A 45 -14.98 -31.06 -23.58
N ILE A 46 -15.02 -31.07 -24.92
CA ILE A 46 -13.90 -31.49 -25.77
C ILE A 46 -12.71 -30.53 -25.63
N ASP A 47 -12.97 -29.22 -25.62
CA ASP A 47 -11.92 -28.20 -25.50
C ASP A 47 -11.19 -28.33 -24.16
N LEU A 48 -11.92 -28.64 -23.08
CA LEU A 48 -11.33 -28.92 -21.77
C LEU A 48 -10.46 -30.18 -21.78
N GLN A 49 -10.87 -31.23 -22.49
CA GLN A 49 -10.05 -32.45 -22.62
C GLN A 49 -8.75 -32.17 -23.37
N GLU A 50 -8.81 -31.40 -24.46
CA GLU A 50 -7.63 -30.98 -25.21
C GLU A 50 -6.71 -30.12 -24.35
N ASN A 51 -7.26 -29.13 -23.64
CA ASN A 51 -6.50 -28.29 -22.72
C ASN A 51 -5.81 -29.10 -21.62
N ILE A 52 -6.52 -30.06 -21.00
CA ILE A 52 -5.95 -30.94 -19.98
C ILE A 52 -4.81 -31.75 -20.56
N LYS A 53 -5.01 -32.37 -21.73
CA LYS A 53 -3.99 -33.17 -22.41
C LYS A 53 -2.73 -32.34 -22.65
N THR A 54 -2.86 -31.19 -23.29
CA THR A 54 -1.74 -30.30 -23.59
C THR A 54 -1.04 -29.83 -22.31
N THR A 55 -1.79 -29.60 -21.24
CA THR A 55 -1.22 -29.16 -19.96
C THR A 55 -0.44 -30.28 -19.27
N ILE A 56 -0.96 -31.51 -19.24
CA ILE A 56 -0.23 -32.67 -18.69
C ILE A 56 1.05 -32.93 -19.47
N GLU A 57 1.00 -32.86 -20.81
CA GLU A 57 2.17 -33.05 -21.67
C GLU A 57 3.23 -31.96 -21.44
N LYS A 58 2.82 -30.71 -21.20
CA LYS A 58 3.74 -29.62 -20.82
C LYS A 58 4.36 -29.84 -19.44
N LEU A 59 3.55 -30.24 -18.45
CA LEU A 59 4.03 -30.56 -17.09
C LEU A 59 5.03 -31.71 -17.08
N GLY A 60 4.86 -32.71 -17.95
CA GLY A 60 5.84 -33.79 -18.11
C GLY A 60 7.22 -33.33 -18.60
N ASN A 61 7.32 -32.12 -19.14
CA ASN A 61 8.55 -31.53 -19.67
C ASN A 61 9.08 -30.37 -18.80
N SER A 62 8.43 -30.05 -17.68
CA SER A 62 8.87 -29.01 -16.76
C SER A 62 9.77 -29.57 -15.66
N GLU A 63 10.59 -28.70 -15.06
CA GLU A 63 11.34 -29.04 -13.86
C GLU A 63 10.39 -29.36 -12.69
N VAL A 64 10.89 -30.21 -11.79
CA VAL A 64 10.16 -30.59 -10.59
C VAL A 64 10.05 -29.39 -9.65
N ILE A 65 8.83 -28.96 -9.37
CA ILE A 65 8.53 -27.87 -8.45
C ILE A 65 8.12 -28.46 -7.10
N GLU A 66 8.88 -28.13 -6.05
CA GLU A 66 8.45 -28.35 -4.67
C GLU A 66 7.50 -27.21 -4.25
N SER A 67 6.29 -27.57 -3.84
CA SER A 67 5.34 -26.59 -3.30
C SER A 67 5.69 -26.27 -1.84
N ASN A 68 6.20 -25.06 -1.59
CA ASN A 68 6.35 -24.49 -0.23
C ASN A 68 5.02 -23.93 0.30
N LEU A 69 3.97 -24.75 0.34
CA LEU A 69 2.63 -24.36 0.82
C LEU A 69 2.36 -24.82 2.26
N ASP A 70 3.40 -25.15 3.04
CA ASP A 70 3.27 -25.72 4.39
C ASP A 70 2.50 -24.85 5.39
N ASN A 71 2.28 -23.57 5.07
CA ASN A 71 1.56 -22.60 5.91
C ASN A 71 0.14 -22.28 5.44
N VAL A 72 -0.41 -22.97 4.43
CA VAL A 72 -1.80 -22.73 3.99
C VAL A 72 -2.77 -23.47 4.91
N LYS A 73 -3.62 -22.71 5.62
CA LYS A 73 -4.73 -23.25 6.40
C LYS A 73 -5.86 -23.74 5.47
N MET A 74 -5.76 -25.00 5.06
CA MET A 74 -6.65 -25.59 4.05
C MET A 74 -8.11 -25.70 4.49
N GLU A 75 -8.42 -25.59 5.78
CA GLU A 75 -9.77 -25.48 6.32
C GLU A 75 -10.53 -24.26 5.79
N PHE A 76 -9.83 -23.19 5.42
CA PHE A 76 -10.42 -22.00 4.78
C PHE A 76 -10.62 -22.15 3.27
N ALA A 77 -10.09 -23.19 2.65
CA ALA A 77 -10.23 -23.40 1.21
C ALA A 77 -11.63 -23.95 0.87
N ASP A 78 -12.48 -23.17 0.20
CA ASP A 78 -13.82 -23.61 -0.22
C ASP A 78 -13.89 -23.88 -1.72
N LYS A 79 -14.84 -24.72 -2.16
CA LYS A 79 -15.02 -25.06 -3.57
C LYS A 79 -16.10 -24.20 -4.22
N GLU A 80 -15.86 -23.76 -5.45
CA GLU A 80 -16.87 -23.15 -6.30
C GLU A 80 -17.46 -24.17 -7.27
N ASN A 81 -18.67 -23.91 -7.77
CA ASN A 81 -19.34 -24.74 -8.78
C ASN A 81 -18.81 -24.50 -10.21
N THR A 82 -17.66 -23.85 -10.34
CA THR A 82 -16.95 -23.64 -11.61
C THR A 82 -15.82 -24.65 -11.72
N ILE A 83 -15.42 -24.97 -12.95
CA ILE A 83 -14.35 -25.92 -13.21
C ILE A 83 -13.16 -25.20 -13.83
N ASN A 84 -11.95 -25.49 -13.35
CA ASN A 84 -10.71 -24.93 -13.85
C ASN A 84 -10.19 -25.66 -15.09
N SER A 85 -9.05 -25.20 -15.63
CA SER A 85 -8.40 -25.77 -16.81
C SER A 85 -7.95 -27.23 -16.67
N PHE A 86 -7.87 -27.76 -15.45
CA PHE A 86 -7.60 -29.17 -15.17
C PHE A 86 -8.86 -30.02 -15.01
N GLY A 87 -10.05 -29.44 -15.17
CA GLY A 87 -11.30 -30.15 -14.96
C GLY A 87 -11.66 -30.35 -13.50
N LYS A 88 -11.00 -29.64 -12.57
CA LYS A 88 -11.32 -29.63 -11.14
C LYS A 88 -12.27 -28.52 -10.79
N LEU A 89 -13.09 -28.72 -9.76
CA LEU A 89 -13.78 -27.61 -9.11
C LEU A 89 -12.76 -26.56 -8.67
N THR A 90 -13.03 -25.31 -9.02
CA THR A 90 -12.23 -24.17 -8.60
C THR A 90 -12.25 -24.09 -7.08
N VAL A 91 -11.09 -23.79 -6.49
CA VAL A 91 -10.95 -23.62 -5.04
C VAL A 91 -10.73 -22.14 -4.78
N LYS A 92 -11.56 -21.55 -3.93
CA LYS A 92 -11.41 -20.17 -3.45
C LYS A 92 -10.06 -20.02 -2.74
N ASN A 93 -9.42 -18.86 -2.90
CA ASN A 93 -8.15 -18.58 -2.25
C ASN A 93 -8.32 -18.64 -0.72
N PRO A 94 -7.68 -19.59 -0.02
CA PRO A 94 -7.85 -19.74 1.43
C PRO A 94 -7.38 -18.52 2.22
N TYR A 95 -6.39 -17.77 1.72
CA TYR A 95 -5.93 -16.54 2.37
C TYR A 95 -6.98 -15.42 2.29
N GLU A 96 -7.64 -15.25 1.13
CA GLU A 96 -8.73 -14.29 0.99
C GLU A 96 -9.93 -14.69 1.88
N GLN A 97 -10.23 -15.99 1.98
CA GLN A 97 -11.29 -16.50 2.85
C GLN A 97 -11.00 -16.27 4.34
N GLU A 98 -9.79 -16.61 4.80
CA GLU A 98 -9.34 -16.35 6.17
C GLU A 98 -9.37 -14.85 6.48
N PHE A 99 -8.83 -14.02 5.59
CA PHE A 99 -8.86 -12.57 5.74
C PHE A 99 -10.29 -12.03 5.85
N GLN A 100 -11.20 -12.47 4.98
CA GLN A 100 -12.60 -12.02 5.00
C GLN A 100 -13.28 -12.41 6.32
N ILE A 101 -13.05 -13.63 6.82
CA ILE A 101 -13.57 -14.06 8.12
C ILE A 101 -13.00 -13.21 9.25
N ILE A 102 -11.72 -12.87 9.22
CA ILE A 102 -11.13 -11.95 10.20
C ILE A 102 -11.77 -10.56 10.10
N GLN A 103 -12.00 -10.02 8.90
CA GLN A 103 -12.66 -8.72 8.73
C GLN A 103 -14.11 -8.74 9.24
N ASP A 104 -14.83 -9.82 8.98
CA ASP A 104 -16.25 -9.95 9.33
C ASP A 104 -16.47 -10.24 10.81
N TYR A 105 -15.61 -11.05 11.43
CA TYR A 105 -15.83 -11.58 12.78
C TYR A 105 -14.75 -11.20 13.81
N GLY A 106 -13.56 -10.79 13.36
CA GLY A 106 -12.46 -10.42 14.25
C GLY A 106 -12.83 -9.27 15.19
N GLY A 107 -12.55 -9.45 16.48
CA GLY A 107 -12.79 -8.48 17.54
C GLY A 107 -14.26 -8.18 17.84
N LYS A 108 -15.21 -9.02 17.42
CA LYS A 108 -16.61 -8.95 17.84
C LYS A 108 -16.81 -9.77 19.13
N ASP A 109 -17.58 -9.22 20.07
CA ASP A 109 -17.84 -9.86 21.36
C ASP A 109 -18.78 -11.08 21.27
N ASP A 110 -19.66 -11.11 20.26
CA ASP A 110 -20.62 -12.19 20.01
C ASP A 110 -20.55 -12.62 18.55
N VAL A 111 -19.75 -13.65 18.29
CA VAL A 111 -19.49 -14.17 16.94
C VAL A 111 -20.37 -15.39 16.70
N ASP A 112 -21.38 -15.23 15.85
CA ASP A 112 -22.13 -16.37 15.32
C ASP A 112 -21.36 -17.02 14.16
N LEU A 113 -20.46 -17.95 14.51
CA LEU A 113 -19.68 -18.69 13.52
C LEU A 113 -20.54 -19.53 12.56
N ASP A 114 -21.80 -19.82 12.89
CA ASP A 114 -22.68 -20.64 12.02
C ASP A 114 -23.14 -19.85 10.78
N THR A 115 -22.96 -18.52 10.79
CA THR A 115 -23.25 -17.64 9.65
C THR A 115 -22.12 -17.60 8.60
N ILE A 116 -20.96 -18.21 8.87
CA ILE A 116 -19.87 -18.27 7.90
C ILE A 116 -20.28 -19.14 6.70
N GLU A 117 -20.32 -18.56 5.51
CA GLU A 117 -20.73 -19.26 4.28
C GLU A 117 -19.75 -20.35 3.81
N ASN A 118 -18.51 -20.33 4.31
CA ASN A 118 -17.46 -21.27 3.91
C ASN A 118 -17.80 -22.70 4.36
N THR A 119 -18.21 -23.54 3.41
CA THR A 119 -18.77 -24.87 3.72
C THR A 119 -17.71 -25.81 4.30
N ARG A 120 -16.44 -25.68 3.88
CA ARG A 120 -15.36 -26.51 4.41
C ARG A 120 -15.02 -26.13 5.84
N LEU A 121 -14.92 -24.83 6.12
CA LEU A 121 -14.69 -24.34 7.47
C LEU A 121 -15.85 -24.74 8.40
N GLN A 122 -17.11 -24.61 7.95
CA GLN A 122 -18.26 -25.07 8.73
C GLN A 122 -18.15 -26.54 9.16
N LYS A 123 -17.73 -27.43 8.26
CA LYS A 123 -17.48 -28.84 8.61
C LYS A 123 -16.34 -28.99 9.62
N HIS A 124 -15.30 -28.18 9.49
CA HIS A 124 -14.18 -28.17 10.43
C HIS A 124 -14.59 -27.69 11.83
N LEU A 125 -15.52 -26.73 11.91
CA LEU A 125 -16.07 -26.15 13.14
C LEU A 125 -17.11 -27.04 13.84
N GLN A 126 -17.54 -28.15 13.21
CA GLN A 126 -18.34 -29.18 13.91
C GLN A 126 -17.58 -29.82 15.07
N ASN A 127 -16.24 -29.73 15.08
CA ASN A 127 -15.42 -30.05 16.23
C ASN A 127 -15.35 -28.84 17.16
N GLU A 128 -15.83 -29.02 18.40
CA GLU A 128 -15.89 -27.98 19.44
C GLU A 128 -14.52 -27.38 19.78
N GLN A 129 -13.44 -28.18 19.71
CA GLN A 129 -12.08 -27.70 19.92
C GLN A 129 -11.67 -26.69 18.83
N ASN A 130 -11.88 -27.05 17.56
CA ASN A 130 -11.55 -26.16 16.43
C ASN A 130 -12.38 -24.88 16.47
N ARG A 131 -13.65 -24.98 16.90
CA ARG A 131 -14.51 -23.82 17.11
C ARG A 131 -13.93 -22.88 18.16
N THR A 132 -13.59 -23.42 19.33
CA THR A 132 -12.99 -22.67 20.44
C THR A 132 -11.66 -22.04 20.03
N GLU A 133 -10.84 -22.74 19.24
CA GLU A 133 -9.58 -22.22 18.71
C GLU A 133 -9.79 -21.01 17.80
N LEU A 134 -10.76 -21.07 16.87
CA LEU A 134 -11.09 -19.95 15.99
C LEU A 134 -11.68 -18.77 16.77
N GLU A 135 -12.58 -19.01 17.73
CA GLU A 135 -13.15 -17.96 18.59
C GLU A 135 -12.04 -17.22 19.35
N ASN A 136 -11.10 -17.97 19.95
CA ASN A 136 -9.95 -17.40 20.63
C ASN A 136 -9.03 -16.64 19.66
N GLU A 137 -8.81 -17.13 18.44
CA GLU A 137 -8.03 -16.44 17.42
C GLU A 137 -8.68 -15.10 17.03
N LEU A 138 -9.99 -15.09 16.78
CA LEU A 138 -10.76 -13.90 16.41
C LEU A 138 -10.81 -12.86 17.55
N ALA A 139 -10.82 -13.30 18.81
CA ALA A 139 -10.80 -12.42 19.98
C ALA A 139 -9.48 -11.64 20.14
N LEU A 140 -8.39 -12.09 19.52
CA LEU A 140 -7.11 -11.36 19.50
C LEU A 140 -7.10 -10.14 18.57
N TYR A 141 -8.15 -9.98 17.77
CA TYR A 141 -8.31 -8.84 16.86
C TYR A 141 -9.14 -7.75 17.54
N LYS A 142 -8.90 -6.50 17.14
CA LYS A 142 -9.73 -5.36 17.50
C LYS A 142 -10.15 -4.61 16.24
N ARG A 143 -11.35 -4.03 16.28
CA ARG A 143 -11.91 -3.21 15.20
C ARG A 143 -11.64 -1.75 15.55
N LEU A 144 -10.81 -1.10 14.74
CA LEU A 144 -10.47 0.31 14.93
C LEU A 144 -11.28 1.16 13.97
N PRO A 145 -11.95 2.23 14.43
CA PRO A 145 -12.56 3.18 13.50
C PRO A 145 -11.47 3.80 12.61
N HIS A 146 -11.67 3.75 11.30
CA HIS A 146 -10.82 4.43 10.34
C HIS A 146 -11.29 5.89 10.24
N LEU A 147 -10.41 6.84 10.56
CA LEU A 147 -10.68 8.26 10.43
C LEU A 147 -9.80 8.89 9.34
N THR A 148 -10.36 9.89 8.65
CA THR A 148 -9.62 10.75 7.74
C THR A 148 -8.61 11.62 8.52
N GLN A 149 -7.71 12.31 7.80
CA GLN A 149 -6.84 13.34 8.39
C GLN A 149 -7.61 14.46 9.15
N ASN A 150 -8.89 14.66 8.81
CA ASN A 150 -9.79 15.63 9.46
C ASN A 150 -10.60 15.00 10.62
N LEU A 151 -10.27 13.77 11.01
CA LEU A 151 -10.85 13.06 12.16
C LEU A 151 -12.34 12.75 12.00
N THR A 152 -12.81 12.69 10.75
CA THR A 152 -14.13 12.19 10.40
C THR A 152 -14.04 10.71 10.03
N PRO A 153 -15.10 9.91 10.23
CA PRO A 153 -15.11 8.52 9.76
C PRO A 153 -14.79 8.44 8.26
N TYR A 154 -13.84 7.57 7.90
CA TYR A 154 -13.49 7.32 6.51
C TYR A 154 -14.54 6.44 5.87
N THR A 155 -15.05 6.86 4.72
CA THR A 155 -15.85 6.04 3.81
C THR A 155 -15.13 5.97 2.48
N GLN A 156 -15.09 4.80 1.87
CA GLN A 156 -14.42 4.65 0.59
C GLN A 156 -15.06 5.59 -0.47
N PRO A 157 -14.25 6.44 -1.16
CA PRO A 157 -14.74 7.22 -2.28
C PRO A 157 -15.14 6.28 -3.42
N ILE A 158 -16.30 6.54 -4.04
CA ILE A 158 -16.70 5.86 -5.28
C ILE A 158 -16.24 6.65 -6.51
N LEU A 159 -15.97 7.94 -6.34
CA LEU A 159 -15.44 8.81 -7.36
C LEU A 159 -14.11 9.41 -6.90
N ASN A 160 -13.05 9.14 -7.63
CA ASN A 160 -11.73 9.70 -7.37
C ASN A 160 -11.27 10.50 -8.58
N THR A 161 -11.08 11.81 -8.41
CA THR A 161 -10.71 12.72 -9.49
C THR A 161 -9.37 12.38 -10.13
N ASN A 162 -8.42 11.83 -9.36
CA ASN A 162 -7.11 11.41 -9.88
C ASN A 162 -7.21 10.13 -10.72
N ALA A 163 -8.36 9.45 -10.69
CA ALA A 163 -8.64 8.23 -11.44
C ALA A 163 -9.52 8.51 -12.68
N ILE A 164 -9.75 9.78 -13.03
CA ILE A 164 -10.64 10.19 -14.12
C ILE A 164 -9.84 10.95 -15.17
N LYS A 165 -9.97 10.54 -16.44
CA LYS A 165 -9.41 11.28 -17.56
C LYS A 165 -10.28 12.49 -17.83
N LEU A 166 -9.75 13.69 -17.59
CA LEU A 166 -10.45 14.92 -17.95
C LEU A 166 -10.67 14.95 -19.47
N THR A 167 -11.93 15.01 -19.89
CA THR A 167 -12.32 15.03 -21.30
C THR A 167 -12.99 16.35 -21.66
N GLN A 168 -12.71 16.84 -22.86
CA GLN A 168 -13.42 17.95 -23.50
C GLN A 168 -14.38 17.44 -24.58
N ASP A 169 -14.78 16.17 -24.50
CA ASP A 169 -15.64 15.55 -25.50
C ASP A 169 -17.04 16.19 -25.50
N THR A 170 -17.21 17.13 -26.43
CA THR A 170 -18.49 17.82 -26.67
C THR A 170 -19.61 16.86 -27.07
N GLN A 171 -19.31 15.68 -27.61
CA GLN A 171 -20.32 14.68 -27.96
C GLN A 171 -20.91 14.03 -26.71
N LEU A 172 -20.09 13.72 -25.71
CA LEU A 172 -20.56 13.17 -24.42
C LEU A 172 -21.51 14.16 -23.72
N ILE A 173 -21.17 15.44 -23.71
CA ILE A 173 -22.03 16.51 -23.16
C ILE A 173 -23.33 16.64 -23.96
N SER A 174 -23.26 16.52 -25.28
CA SER A 174 -24.44 16.57 -26.16
C SER A 174 -25.36 15.36 -25.94
N ASP A 175 -24.79 14.17 -25.76
CA ASP A 175 -25.54 12.94 -25.49
C ASP A 175 -26.28 13.02 -24.14
N LEU A 176 -25.65 13.62 -23.13
CA LEU A 176 -26.29 13.91 -21.84
C LEU A 176 -27.46 14.89 -21.98
N GLN A 177 -27.32 15.92 -22.82
CA GLN A 177 -28.39 16.87 -23.08
C GLN A 177 -29.60 16.22 -23.75
N VAL A 178 -29.38 15.29 -24.70
CA VAL A 178 -30.45 14.52 -25.34
C VAL A 178 -31.21 13.67 -24.32
N LEU A 179 -30.49 12.99 -23.41
CA LEU A 179 -31.12 12.21 -22.34
C LEU A 179 -31.94 13.09 -21.38
N LYS A 180 -31.41 14.28 -21.03
CA LYS A 180 -32.09 15.26 -20.17
C LYS A 180 -33.39 15.79 -20.78
N GLU A 181 -33.44 15.96 -22.10
CA GLU A 181 -34.61 16.45 -22.83
C GLU A 181 -35.61 15.34 -23.19
N THR A 182 -35.25 14.07 -22.97
CA THR A 182 -36.13 12.93 -23.27
C THR A 182 -37.34 12.92 -22.32
N PRO A 183 -38.58 12.90 -22.84
CA PRO A 183 -39.79 12.83 -22.00
C PRO A 183 -39.77 11.63 -21.05
N THR A 184 -40.25 11.82 -19.82
CA THR A 184 -40.21 10.80 -18.76
C THR A 184 -40.86 9.48 -19.18
N GLU A 185 -41.92 9.53 -19.99
CA GLU A 185 -42.63 8.35 -20.49
C GLU A 185 -41.79 7.52 -21.48
N LEU A 186 -40.76 8.11 -22.09
CA LEU A 186 -39.89 7.47 -23.07
C LEU A 186 -38.55 7.01 -22.48
N LEU A 187 -38.26 7.30 -21.22
CA LEU A 187 -37.02 6.92 -20.56
C LEU A 187 -36.84 5.39 -20.45
N GLN A 188 -37.93 4.62 -20.48
CA GLN A 188 -37.86 3.16 -20.46
C GLN A 188 -37.91 2.54 -21.87
N SER A 189 -37.83 3.35 -22.92
CA SER A 189 -37.77 2.86 -24.30
C SER A 189 -36.41 2.24 -24.63
N ASP A 190 -36.40 1.28 -25.57
CA ASP A 190 -35.15 0.67 -26.06
C ASP A 190 -34.17 1.71 -26.60
N GLU A 191 -34.67 2.79 -27.19
CA GLU A 191 -33.86 3.89 -27.72
C GLU A 191 -33.15 4.63 -26.59
N ALA A 192 -33.87 5.06 -25.55
CA ALA A 192 -33.29 5.71 -24.37
C ALA A 192 -32.27 4.80 -23.66
N LEU A 193 -32.60 3.51 -23.47
CA LEU A 193 -31.69 2.55 -22.86
C LEU A 193 -30.42 2.33 -23.71
N ASN A 194 -30.52 2.38 -25.03
CA ASN A 194 -29.34 2.32 -25.91
C ASN A 194 -28.45 3.56 -25.76
N TYR A 195 -29.03 4.75 -25.56
CA TYR A 195 -28.26 5.95 -25.22
C TYR A 195 -27.58 5.82 -23.86
N VAL A 196 -28.25 5.28 -22.83
CA VAL A 196 -27.63 5.03 -21.53
C VAL A 196 -26.48 4.02 -21.64
N ARG A 197 -26.64 2.92 -22.38
CA ARG A 197 -25.54 1.95 -22.61
C ARG A 197 -24.36 2.55 -23.38
N LYS A 198 -24.63 3.49 -24.30
CA LYS A 198 -23.59 4.27 -24.98
C LYS A 198 -22.88 5.19 -23.98
N LEU A 199 -23.64 5.88 -23.12
CA LEU A 199 -23.10 6.72 -22.06
C LEU A 199 -22.19 5.90 -21.12
N GLU A 200 -22.63 4.73 -20.64
CA GLU A 200 -21.80 3.82 -19.84
C GLU A 200 -20.48 3.47 -20.54
N LYS A 201 -20.53 3.22 -21.86
CA LYS A 201 -19.34 2.93 -22.67
C LYS A 201 -18.37 4.11 -22.71
N ASP A 202 -18.87 5.30 -22.92
CA ASP A 202 -18.04 6.48 -23.11
C ASP A 202 -17.49 7.01 -21.78
N LEU A 203 -18.26 6.87 -20.70
CA LEU A 203 -17.81 7.14 -19.32
C LEU A 203 -16.75 6.15 -18.83
N ALA A 204 -16.85 4.87 -19.21
CA ALA A 204 -15.83 3.88 -18.88
C ALA A 204 -14.44 4.27 -19.42
N LYS A 205 -14.36 4.86 -20.63
CA LYS A 205 -13.10 5.31 -21.24
C LYS A 205 -12.39 6.41 -20.46
N ILE A 206 -13.15 7.17 -19.67
CA ILE A 206 -12.65 8.29 -18.87
C ILE A 206 -12.58 7.96 -17.38
N GLY A 207 -12.87 6.72 -16.96
CA GLY A 207 -12.72 6.31 -15.57
C GLY A 207 -13.93 6.56 -14.67
N ILE A 208 -15.13 6.79 -15.23
CA ILE A 208 -16.37 6.95 -14.43
C ILE A 208 -17.18 5.64 -14.50
N ASP A 209 -17.33 4.97 -13.35
CA ASP A 209 -18.00 3.67 -13.24
C ASP A 209 -19.52 3.82 -13.04
N LEU A 210 -20.25 3.87 -14.16
CA LEU A 210 -21.71 3.76 -14.20
C LEU A 210 -22.17 2.45 -14.83
N VAL A 211 -21.32 1.41 -14.81
CA VAL A 211 -21.68 0.11 -15.40
C VAL A 211 -22.93 -0.44 -14.71
N GLY A 212 -23.98 -0.73 -15.50
CA GLY A 212 -25.28 -1.21 -15.00
C GLY A 212 -26.28 -0.10 -14.71
N LEU A 213 -25.97 1.17 -14.99
CA LEU A 213 -26.91 2.29 -14.86
C LEU A 213 -28.18 2.09 -15.71
N SER A 214 -28.05 1.51 -16.90
CA SER A 214 -29.17 1.16 -17.79
C SER A 214 -30.12 0.12 -17.22
N GLU A 215 -29.71 -0.61 -16.17
CA GLU A 215 -30.56 -1.55 -15.43
C GLU A 215 -31.31 -0.86 -14.28
N LYS A 216 -30.96 0.40 -13.97
CA LYS A 216 -31.58 1.21 -12.93
C LYS A 216 -32.76 2.00 -13.50
N GLY A 217 -33.88 2.02 -12.79
CA GLY A 217 -35.10 2.70 -13.24
C GLY A 217 -35.06 4.24 -13.17
N ASN A 218 -34.08 4.82 -12.47
CA ASN A 218 -33.95 6.23 -12.13
C ASN A 218 -32.66 6.88 -12.65
N TYR A 219 -32.04 6.34 -13.71
CA TYR A 219 -30.76 6.83 -14.25
C TYR A 219 -30.75 8.34 -14.62
N ILE A 220 -31.91 8.95 -14.86
CA ILE A 220 -32.05 10.36 -15.21
C ILE A 220 -31.52 11.29 -14.11
N GLU A 221 -31.55 10.84 -12.85
CA GLU A 221 -31.09 11.61 -11.69
C GLU A 221 -29.57 11.89 -11.77
N VAL A 222 -28.81 10.98 -12.40
CA VAL A 222 -27.35 11.12 -12.56
C VAL A 222 -26.95 12.13 -13.64
N VAL A 223 -27.84 12.42 -14.60
CA VAL A 223 -27.49 13.17 -15.82
C VAL A 223 -27.03 14.60 -15.53
N GLU A 224 -27.77 15.35 -14.72
CA GLU A 224 -27.41 16.74 -14.39
C GLU A 224 -26.13 16.84 -13.54
N PRO A 225 -25.99 16.12 -12.41
CA PRO A 225 -24.74 16.11 -11.64
C PRO A 225 -23.53 15.70 -12.49
N LEU A 226 -23.70 14.71 -13.37
CA LEU A 226 -22.63 14.25 -14.26
C LEU A 226 -22.24 15.33 -15.27
N GLN A 227 -23.21 16.01 -15.88
CA GLN A 227 -22.94 17.12 -16.80
C GLN A 227 -22.18 18.25 -16.09
N GLN A 228 -22.59 18.63 -14.88
CA GLN A 228 -21.91 19.67 -14.09
C GLN A 228 -20.49 19.26 -13.72
N PHE A 229 -20.28 18.00 -13.33
CA PHE A 229 -18.95 17.46 -13.05
C PHE A 229 -18.04 17.48 -14.29
N LEU A 230 -18.53 16.99 -15.44
CA LEU A 230 -17.74 16.94 -16.68
C LEU A 230 -17.38 18.35 -17.19
N LEU A 231 -18.26 19.34 -17.00
CA LEU A 231 -17.99 20.73 -17.38
C LEU A 231 -17.01 21.42 -16.41
N ASN A 232 -17.06 21.09 -15.12
CA ASN A 232 -16.24 21.71 -14.09
C ASN A 232 -15.98 20.75 -12.92
N PRO A 233 -14.94 19.90 -12.98
CA PRO A 233 -14.63 18.91 -11.95
C PRO A 233 -13.97 19.60 -10.74
N ASN A 234 -14.79 20.02 -9.79
CA ASN A 234 -14.36 20.59 -8.51
C ASN A 234 -14.98 19.81 -7.34
N GLU A 235 -14.49 20.04 -6.13
CA GLU A 235 -14.92 19.31 -4.91
C GLU A 235 -16.45 19.28 -4.74
N ALA A 236 -17.14 20.39 -4.97
CA ALA A 236 -18.60 20.47 -4.83
C ALA A 236 -19.32 19.64 -5.90
N ASN A 237 -18.89 19.71 -7.15
CA ASN A 237 -19.48 18.93 -8.25
C ASN A 237 -19.14 17.43 -8.13
N THR A 238 -17.95 17.08 -7.67
CA THR A 238 -17.54 15.70 -7.35
C THR A 238 -18.42 15.12 -6.25
N ALA A 239 -18.60 15.85 -5.14
CA ALA A 239 -19.42 15.41 -4.02
C ALA A 239 -20.91 15.27 -4.42
N ASN A 240 -21.42 16.18 -5.25
CA ASN A 240 -22.80 16.11 -5.76
C ASN A 240 -23.00 14.88 -6.66
N LEU A 241 -22.12 14.66 -7.64
CA LEU A 241 -22.18 13.48 -8.50
C LEU A 241 -22.06 12.18 -7.68
N GLU A 242 -21.10 12.12 -6.76
CA GLU A 242 -20.91 10.97 -5.89
C GLU A 242 -22.17 10.67 -5.06
N ALA A 243 -22.80 11.67 -4.45
CA ALA A 243 -24.01 11.48 -3.65
C ALA A 243 -25.16 10.87 -4.48
N VAL A 244 -25.35 11.35 -5.72
CA VAL A 244 -26.41 10.83 -6.60
C VAL A 244 -26.05 9.45 -7.15
N MET A 245 -24.78 9.20 -7.48
CA MET A 245 -24.33 7.87 -7.89
C MET A 245 -24.57 6.83 -6.80
N ILE A 246 -24.31 7.16 -5.54
CA ILE A 246 -24.57 6.28 -4.40
C ILE A 246 -26.05 5.87 -4.34
N ASP A 247 -26.94 6.86 -4.42
CA ASP A 247 -28.39 6.64 -4.31
C ASP A 247 -28.92 5.82 -5.50
N VAL A 248 -28.61 6.23 -6.73
CA VAL A 248 -29.10 5.59 -7.96
C VAL A 248 -28.52 4.18 -8.15
N MET A 249 -27.23 3.99 -7.84
CA MET A 249 -26.59 2.69 -8.00
C MET A 249 -26.89 1.74 -6.83
N GLY A 250 -27.40 2.27 -5.70
CA GLY A 250 -27.66 1.51 -4.47
C GLY A 250 -26.37 1.07 -3.79
N ILE A 251 -25.35 1.94 -3.75
CA ILE A 251 -24.06 1.63 -3.16
C ILE A 251 -24.14 1.87 -1.65
N GLU A 252 -23.92 0.84 -0.83
CA GLU A 252 -23.85 1.03 0.62
C GLU A 252 -22.54 1.71 1.02
N ARG A 253 -22.66 2.83 1.76
CA ARG A 253 -21.52 3.49 2.42
C ARG A 253 -21.49 3.14 3.89
N THR A 254 -20.60 2.23 4.26
CA THR A 254 -20.28 1.97 5.66
C THR A 254 -18.97 2.68 6.03
N PRO A 255 -18.92 3.37 7.19
CA PRO A 255 -17.66 3.78 7.78
C PRO A 255 -16.73 2.58 7.86
N GLN A 256 -15.50 2.76 7.36
CA GLN A 256 -14.52 1.69 7.36
C GLN A 256 -13.96 1.49 8.77
N GLU A 257 -13.72 0.22 9.10
CA GLU A 257 -12.96 -0.17 10.27
C GLU A 257 -11.72 -0.93 9.80
N VAL A 258 -10.63 -0.78 10.54
CA VAL A 258 -9.42 -1.57 10.32
C VAL A 258 -9.37 -2.64 11.39
N VAL A 259 -9.42 -3.91 10.98
CA VAL A 259 -9.31 -5.05 11.88
C VAL A 259 -7.85 -5.47 12.02
N LEU A 260 -7.29 -5.34 13.22
CA LEU A 260 -5.89 -5.62 13.49
C LEU A 260 -5.73 -6.52 14.71
N LYS A 261 -4.78 -7.45 14.63
CA LYS A 261 -4.36 -8.25 15.78
C LYS A 261 -3.62 -7.38 16.79
N MET A 262 -4.14 -7.27 18.01
CA MET A 262 -3.53 -6.45 19.05
C MET A 262 -3.90 -6.88 20.45
N ASP A 263 -2.93 -6.72 21.34
CA ASP A 263 -3.06 -6.92 22.77
C ASP A 263 -3.17 -5.54 23.43
N SER A 264 -4.35 -4.92 23.33
CA SER A 264 -4.64 -3.62 23.95
C SER A 264 -6.14 -3.43 24.12
N ASP A 265 -6.54 -2.98 25.29
CA ASP A 265 -7.92 -2.56 25.61
C ASP A 265 -8.13 -1.05 25.51
N GLN A 266 -7.16 -0.33 24.91
CA GLN A 266 -7.22 1.12 24.78
C GLN A 266 -8.17 1.56 23.66
N SER A 267 -8.70 2.78 23.77
CA SER A 267 -9.45 3.43 22.69
C SER A 267 -8.50 3.89 21.57
N LEU A 268 -8.38 3.05 20.55
CA LEU A 268 -7.48 3.25 19.43
C LEU A 268 -8.25 3.60 18.15
N HIS A 269 -7.64 4.43 17.31
CA HIS A 269 -8.14 4.82 16.01
C HIS A 269 -7.07 4.60 14.96
N TYR A 270 -7.49 4.21 13.76
CA TYR A 270 -6.64 4.17 12.58
C TYR A 270 -6.79 5.49 11.82
N ILE A 271 -5.70 6.24 11.64
CA ILE A 271 -5.71 7.57 11.03
C ILE A 271 -4.54 7.68 10.06
N GLU A 272 -4.85 7.74 8.77
CA GLU A 272 -3.85 8.06 7.76
C GLU A 272 -3.73 9.58 7.65
N THR A 273 -2.56 10.12 8.00
CA THR A 273 -2.37 11.56 8.11
C THR A 273 -0.91 11.95 7.92
N GLU A 274 -0.70 13.09 7.26
CA GLU A 274 0.62 13.74 7.14
C GLU A 274 0.89 14.70 8.32
N LYS A 275 -0.10 14.91 9.20
CA LYS A 275 0.03 15.74 10.39
C LYS A 275 1.18 15.24 11.27
N SER A 276 1.98 16.20 11.73
CA SER A 276 3.03 15.97 12.70
C SER A 276 2.48 15.39 14.01
N GLU A 277 3.36 14.79 14.82
CA GLU A 277 2.97 14.31 16.14
C GLU A 277 2.45 15.43 17.05
N GLU A 278 2.98 16.65 16.89
CA GLU A 278 2.51 17.83 17.59
C GLU A 278 1.07 18.21 17.21
N GLU A 279 0.75 18.22 15.91
CA GLU A 279 -0.59 18.54 15.41
C GLU A 279 -1.61 17.45 15.79
N MET A 280 -1.21 16.18 15.76
CA MET A 280 -2.08 15.08 16.23
C MET A 280 -2.34 15.19 17.72
N PHE A 281 -1.30 15.53 18.51
CA PHE A 281 -1.45 15.79 19.93
C PHE A 281 -2.41 16.94 20.19
N ASP A 282 -2.34 18.05 19.44
CA ASP A 282 -3.29 19.16 19.53
C ASP A 282 -4.74 18.74 19.33
N ASN A 283 -4.97 17.79 18.43
CA ASN A 283 -6.28 17.23 18.18
C ASN A 283 -6.71 16.14 19.18
N GLY A 284 -5.93 15.90 20.25
CA GLY A 284 -6.27 14.93 21.29
C GLY A 284 -5.87 13.48 20.96
N TYR A 285 -4.77 13.30 20.22
CA TYR A 285 -4.28 11.97 19.82
C TYR A 285 -2.79 11.80 20.11
N ILE A 286 -2.39 10.63 20.62
CA ILE A 286 -0.98 10.24 20.78
C ILE A 286 -0.65 9.02 19.92
N LYS A 287 0.58 8.95 19.40
CA LYS A 287 1.05 7.81 18.59
C LYS A 287 1.34 6.59 19.47
N THR A 288 0.94 5.40 19.02
CA THR A 288 1.12 4.13 19.77
C THR A 288 2.36 3.33 19.37
N GLY A 289 3.23 3.91 18.54
CA GLY A 289 4.41 3.23 17.98
C GLY A 289 4.10 2.24 16.85
N ARG A 290 2.83 2.05 16.49
CA ARG A 290 2.40 1.39 15.25
C ARG A 290 2.01 2.43 14.20
N LYS A 291 2.27 2.14 12.92
CA LYS A 291 1.96 3.04 11.80
C LYS A 291 0.45 3.32 11.75
N ASN A 292 0.09 4.59 11.61
CA ASN A 292 -1.29 5.08 11.50
C ASN A 292 -2.20 4.73 12.68
N ILE A 293 -1.69 4.21 13.81
CA ILE A 293 -2.51 3.91 14.99
C ILE A 293 -2.27 4.97 16.05
N TYR A 294 -3.36 5.58 16.49
CA TYR A 294 -3.36 6.63 17.49
C TYR A 294 -4.30 6.28 18.62
N GLN A 295 -3.90 6.61 19.85
CA GLN A 295 -4.77 6.56 21.00
C GLN A 295 -5.44 7.92 21.17
N LYS A 296 -6.77 7.91 21.30
CA LYS A 296 -7.51 9.13 21.66
C LYS A 296 -7.31 9.42 23.14
N ILE A 297 -6.98 10.67 23.45
CA ILE A 297 -6.75 11.13 24.81
C ILE A 297 -7.70 12.28 25.15
N GLU A 298 -8.13 12.32 26.40
CA GLU A 298 -8.77 13.49 26.96
C GLU A 298 -7.69 14.36 27.60
N LYS A 299 -7.53 15.60 27.11
CA LYS A 299 -6.50 16.49 27.60
C LYS A 299 -6.85 17.02 28.99
N ILE A 300 -6.03 16.68 29.97
CA ILE A 300 -5.98 17.27 31.30
C ILE A 300 -4.82 18.27 31.42
N PRO A 301 -4.88 19.23 32.36
CA PRO A 301 -3.78 20.16 32.60
C PRO A 301 -2.46 19.44 32.90
N PHE A 302 -1.35 19.90 32.31
CA PHE A 302 -0.04 19.25 32.44
C PHE A 302 0.42 19.04 33.90
N ALA A 303 0.12 19.98 34.81
CA ALA A 303 0.42 19.82 36.23
C ALA A 303 -0.32 18.64 36.88
N GLN A 304 -1.54 18.33 36.44
CA GLN A 304 -2.28 17.15 36.91
C GLN A 304 -1.65 15.87 36.36
N LEU A 305 -1.24 15.87 35.10
CA LEU A 305 -0.55 14.74 34.48
C LEU A 305 0.78 14.43 35.18
N GLN A 306 1.54 15.46 35.54
CA GLN A 306 2.75 15.30 36.36
C GLN A 306 2.43 14.72 37.73
N SER A 307 1.32 15.14 38.35
CA SER A 307 0.90 14.61 39.66
C SER A 307 0.59 13.11 39.59
N ILE A 308 -0.05 12.64 38.51
CA ILE A 308 -0.30 11.21 38.26
C ILE A 308 1.02 10.45 38.14
N LEU A 309 1.97 10.95 37.35
CA LEU A 309 3.26 10.29 37.19
C LEU A 309 4.06 10.21 38.49
N LEU A 310 3.96 11.23 39.35
CA LEU A 310 4.61 11.26 40.66
C LEU A 310 4.06 10.22 41.66
N GLU A 311 2.94 9.55 41.35
CA GLU A 311 2.47 8.40 42.14
C GLU A 311 3.43 7.21 42.00
N ASP A 312 4.07 7.07 40.83
CA ASP A 312 4.91 5.92 40.46
C ASP A 312 6.42 6.25 40.36
N MET A 313 6.80 7.53 40.37
CA MET A 313 8.21 7.95 40.29
C MET A 313 8.53 9.19 41.12
N THR A 314 9.81 9.38 41.45
CA THR A 314 10.25 10.58 42.18
C THR A 314 10.27 11.82 41.29
N GLN A 315 10.24 13.01 41.91
CA GLN A 315 10.30 14.28 41.17
C GLN A 315 11.58 14.44 40.33
N LYS A 316 12.70 13.86 40.80
CA LYS A 316 13.95 13.86 40.04
C LYS A 316 13.86 12.95 38.81
N GLU A 317 13.35 11.74 38.97
CA GLU A 317 13.17 10.78 37.86
C GLU A 317 12.23 11.34 36.79
N LEU A 318 11.12 11.95 37.21
CA LEU A 318 10.19 12.61 36.29
C LEU A 318 10.88 13.75 35.52
N SER A 319 11.60 14.63 36.22
CA SER A 319 12.32 15.73 35.57
C SER A 319 13.35 15.23 34.56
N ASP A 320 14.14 14.22 34.93
CA ASP A 320 15.19 13.64 34.08
C ASP A 320 14.57 12.95 32.85
N LEU A 321 13.46 12.22 33.02
CA LEU A 321 12.70 11.59 31.93
C LEU A 321 12.18 12.63 30.94
N LEU A 322 11.46 13.64 31.43
CA LEU A 322 10.85 14.67 30.59
C LEU A 322 11.90 15.46 29.80
N GLU A 323 13.00 15.89 30.43
CA GLU A 323 14.08 16.61 29.76
C GLU A 323 14.84 15.73 28.75
N THR A 324 15.09 14.47 29.08
CA THR A 324 15.89 13.59 28.21
C THR A 324 15.12 13.17 26.97
N GLU A 325 13.84 12.82 27.12
CA GLU A 325 13.04 12.27 26.02
C GLU A 325 12.44 13.38 25.14
N SER A 326 12.05 14.54 25.71
CA SER A 326 11.59 15.69 24.91
C SER A 326 12.64 16.16 23.91
N ARG A 327 13.91 16.22 24.31
CA ARG A 327 15.04 16.59 23.42
C ARG A 327 15.25 15.61 22.26
N LYS A 328 14.76 14.38 22.36
CA LYS A 328 14.82 13.39 21.28
C LYS A 328 13.67 13.55 20.28
N MET A 329 12.61 14.29 20.63
CA MET A 329 11.45 14.55 19.75
C MET A 329 11.75 15.64 18.73
N LYS A 330 12.57 15.30 17.71
CA LYS A 330 13.00 16.24 16.67
C LYS A 330 11.86 16.86 15.84
N THR A 331 10.67 16.26 15.85
CA THR A 331 9.50 16.69 15.08
C THR A 331 8.59 17.65 15.83
N VAL A 332 8.84 17.91 17.12
CA VAL A 332 8.04 18.82 17.95
C VAL A 332 8.88 20.07 18.19
N LYS A 333 8.37 21.25 17.79
CA LYS A 333 9.17 22.50 17.86
C LYS A 333 9.16 23.11 19.26
N ASP A 334 8.06 22.96 19.98
CA ASP A 334 7.89 23.46 21.35
C ASP A 334 8.36 22.42 22.38
N ASN A 335 9.37 22.76 23.17
CA ASN A 335 9.94 21.88 24.18
C ASN A 335 8.97 21.57 25.33
N GLU A 336 8.15 22.52 25.76
CA GLU A 336 7.18 22.27 26.84
C GLU A 336 6.07 21.33 26.36
N LYS A 337 5.68 21.48 25.10
CA LYS A 337 4.74 20.57 24.46
C LYS A 337 5.32 19.18 24.23
N ALA A 338 6.61 19.09 23.88
CA ALA A 338 7.32 17.82 23.80
C ALA A 338 7.34 17.10 25.16
N LYS A 339 7.56 17.83 26.26
CA LYS A 339 7.45 17.26 27.63
C LYS A 339 6.03 16.79 27.93
N GLU A 340 5.02 17.55 27.54
CA GLU A 340 3.62 17.15 27.71
C GLU A 340 3.30 15.85 26.97
N ILE A 341 3.72 15.74 25.69
CA ILE A 341 3.55 14.52 24.89
C ILE A 341 4.27 13.34 25.55
N VAL A 342 5.52 13.51 26.02
CA VAL A 342 6.27 12.47 26.73
C VAL A 342 5.48 12.00 27.96
N ALA A 343 4.97 12.92 28.77
CA ALA A 343 4.20 12.57 29.95
C ALA A 343 2.94 11.77 29.62
N TYR A 344 2.19 12.15 28.58
CA TYR A 344 1.01 11.39 28.14
C TYR A 344 1.38 10.00 27.67
N LYS A 345 2.45 9.87 26.89
CA LYS A 345 2.94 8.57 26.46
C LYS A 345 3.37 7.71 27.64
N THR A 346 4.01 8.28 28.66
CA THR A 346 4.37 7.54 29.88
C THR A 346 3.13 7.06 30.63
N VAL A 347 2.13 7.92 30.86
CA VAL A 347 0.88 7.55 31.54
C VAL A 347 0.15 6.42 30.81
N PHE A 348 0.10 6.48 29.49
CA PHE A 348 -0.58 5.47 28.67
C PHE A 348 0.32 4.31 28.22
N ASN A 349 1.54 4.22 28.76
CA ASN A 349 2.54 3.20 28.44
C ASN A 349 2.80 3.04 26.92
N GLN A 350 2.83 4.18 26.20
CA GLN A 350 3.14 4.22 24.78
C GLN A 350 4.63 4.42 24.50
N PRO A 351 5.15 3.92 23.36
CA PRO A 351 6.54 4.13 22.98
C PRO A 351 6.92 5.61 22.88
N LEU A 352 7.91 6.03 23.66
CA LEU A 352 8.40 7.41 23.70
C LEU A 352 9.03 7.83 22.38
N THR A 353 9.71 6.91 21.70
CA THR A 353 10.19 7.07 20.34
C THR A 353 9.32 6.29 19.37
N THR A 354 8.86 6.96 18.32
CA THR A 354 8.17 6.29 17.21
C THR A 354 9.22 5.47 16.46
N PRO A 355 9.06 4.14 16.30
CA PRO A 355 9.92 3.36 15.43
C PRO A 355 9.84 3.97 14.02
N THR A 356 10.93 4.55 13.52
CA THR A 356 11.04 4.83 12.09
C THR A 356 11.14 3.50 11.38
N GLU A 357 10.16 3.18 10.52
CA GLU A 357 10.23 2.02 9.63
C GLU A 357 11.58 2.06 8.92
N LYS A 358 12.40 1.02 9.12
CA LYS A 358 13.60 0.83 8.31
C LYS A 358 13.12 0.31 6.97
N THR A 359 12.91 1.18 5.99
CA THR A 359 12.73 0.74 4.60
C THR A 359 13.96 -0.09 4.21
N ASN A 360 13.75 -1.27 3.63
CA ASN A 360 14.86 -2.14 3.28
C ASN A 360 15.64 -1.52 2.12
N SER A 361 16.87 -1.06 2.38
CA SER A 361 17.73 -0.46 1.36
C SER A 361 17.96 -1.38 0.15
N LYS A 362 18.00 -2.71 0.38
CA LYS A 362 18.14 -3.69 -0.69
C LYS A 362 16.91 -3.71 -1.61
N GLU A 363 15.72 -3.55 -1.05
CA GLU A 363 14.48 -3.51 -1.83
C GLU A 363 14.44 -2.28 -2.75
N ILE A 364 14.87 -1.11 -2.26
CA ILE A 364 14.93 0.12 -3.07
C ILE A 364 15.94 -0.05 -4.23
N GLU A 365 17.09 -0.66 -3.95
CA GLU A 365 18.11 -0.97 -4.97
C GLU A 365 17.56 -1.91 -6.04
N GLU A 366 16.92 -3.02 -5.65
CA GLU A 366 16.29 -3.97 -6.58
C GLU A 366 15.20 -3.30 -7.44
N ARG A 367 14.36 -2.45 -6.82
CA ARG A 367 13.33 -1.69 -7.53
C ARG A 367 13.91 -0.75 -8.57
N GLN A 368 14.98 -0.02 -8.22
CA GLN A 368 15.65 0.90 -9.15
C GLN A 368 16.22 0.16 -10.36
N GLN A 369 16.87 -0.99 -10.14
CA GLN A 369 17.51 -1.76 -11.21
C GLN A 369 16.50 -2.36 -12.18
N LEU A 370 15.30 -2.68 -11.71
CA LEU A 370 14.21 -3.22 -12.51
C LEU A 370 13.37 -2.13 -13.20
N PHE A 371 13.40 -0.90 -12.69
CA PHE A 371 12.56 0.18 -13.18
C PHE A 371 13.08 0.74 -14.51
N ASN A 372 12.23 0.74 -15.54
CA ASN A 372 12.52 1.31 -16.85
C ASN A 372 11.38 2.21 -17.38
N GLY A 373 10.39 2.51 -16.53
CA GLY A 373 9.19 3.25 -16.88
C GLY A 373 9.36 4.78 -16.88
N ASN A 374 8.36 5.48 -17.40
CA ASN A 374 8.28 6.94 -17.35
C ASN A 374 7.63 7.39 -16.02
N GLU A 375 8.42 7.92 -15.09
CA GLU A 375 7.91 8.35 -13.78
C GLU A 375 6.79 9.41 -13.86
N GLU A 376 6.90 10.38 -14.78
CA GLU A 376 5.91 11.46 -14.91
C GLU A 376 4.54 10.89 -15.30
N TYR A 377 4.52 9.99 -16.28
CA TYR A 377 3.28 9.32 -16.69
C TYR A 377 2.73 8.40 -15.59
N LEU A 378 3.59 7.62 -14.94
CA LEU A 378 3.17 6.64 -13.93
C LEU A 378 2.63 7.30 -12.65
N LYS A 379 3.15 8.47 -12.27
CA LYS A 379 2.64 9.27 -11.13
C LYS A 379 1.44 10.14 -11.49
N GLY A 380 1.24 10.43 -12.77
CA GLY A 380 0.14 11.24 -13.29
C GLY A 380 -0.97 10.39 -13.93
N ASP A 381 -1.05 10.45 -15.26
CA ASP A 381 -2.18 9.95 -16.05
C ASP A 381 -2.41 8.44 -15.95
N PHE A 382 -1.38 7.65 -15.62
CA PHE A 382 -1.49 6.19 -15.59
C PHE A 382 -2.59 5.68 -14.65
N VAL A 383 -2.83 6.32 -13.51
CA VAL A 383 -3.87 5.91 -12.57
C VAL A 383 -5.26 5.99 -13.21
N ALA A 384 -5.52 7.06 -13.96
CA ALA A 384 -6.77 7.25 -14.69
C ALA A 384 -6.90 6.29 -15.89
N ASP A 385 -5.80 6.04 -16.60
CA ASP A 385 -5.71 5.06 -17.69
C ASP A 385 -6.00 3.63 -17.23
N PHE A 386 -5.44 3.25 -16.09
CA PHE A 386 -5.67 1.98 -15.45
C PHE A 386 -7.12 1.85 -14.98
N ASN A 387 -7.68 2.88 -14.33
CA ASN A 387 -9.08 2.89 -13.89
C ASN A 387 -10.06 2.69 -15.06
N ALA A 388 -9.85 3.46 -16.15
CA ALA A 388 -10.66 3.34 -17.34
C ALA A 388 -10.63 1.90 -17.90
N THR A 389 -9.45 1.28 -17.90
CA THR A 389 -9.29 -0.11 -18.34
C THR A 389 -10.03 -1.09 -17.43
N ILE A 390 -9.97 -0.93 -16.09
CA ILE A 390 -10.75 -1.75 -15.14
C ILE A 390 -12.24 -1.70 -15.50
N ILE A 391 -12.78 -0.49 -15.68
CA ILE A 391 -14.22 -0.27 -15.90
C ILE A 391 -14.65 -0.79 -17.29
N GLU A 392 -13.82 -0.58 -18.31
CA GLU A 392 -14.07 -1.14 -19.64
C GLU A 392 -14.16 -2.67 -19.64
N GLU A 393 -13.27 -3.34 -18.92
CA GLU A 393 -13.24 -4.79 -18.78
C GLU A 393 -14.38 -5.30 -17.87
N LYS A 394 -14.70 -4.56 -16.80
CA LYS A 394 -15.88 -4.80 -15.94
C LYS A 394 -17.17 -4.84 -16.76
N ARG A 395 -17.37 -3.84 -17.63
CA ARG A 395 -18.56 -3.74 -18.49
C ARG A 395 -18.71 -4.91 -19.46
N LYS A 396 -17.60 -5.48 -19.91
CA LYS A 396 -17.60 -6.68 -20.76
C LYS A 396 -17.81 -7.96 -19.95
N ASN A 397 -17.67 -7.89 -18.62
CA ASN A 397 -17.51 -9.04 -17.75
C ASN A 397 -16.46 -10.00 -18.36
N SER A 398 -15.27 -9.50 -18.67
CA SER A 398 -14.21 -10.29 -19.29
C SER A 398 -13.48 -11.18 -18.28
N ASP A 399 -12.74 -12.18 -18.79
CA ASP A 399 -11.83 -12.97 -17.96
C ASP A 399 -10.75 -12.10 -17.33
N ASN A 400 -10.21 -11.12 -18.06
CA ASN A 400 -9.26 -10.15 -17.54
C ASN A 400 -9.85 -9.36 -16.36
N TYR A 401 -11.13 -8.98 -16.41
CA TYR A 401 -11.77 -8.36 -15.26
C TYR A 401 -11.86 -9.32 -14.07
N ARG A 402 -12.49 -10.48 -14.26
CA ARG A 402 -12.75 -11.41 -13.16
C ARG A 402 -11.48 -11.88 -12.48
N ASN A 403 -10.44 -12.19 -13.24
CA ASN A 403 -9.24 -12.85 -12.75
C ASN A 403 -8.07 -11.91 -12.44
N PHE A 404 -8.03 -10.71 -13.04
CA PHE A 404 -6.93 -9.75 -12.86
C PHE A 404 -7.41 -8.39 -12.33
N TYR A 405 -8.17 -7.61 -13.11
CA TYR A 405 -8.51 -6.23 -12.75
C TYR A 405 -9.41 -6.12 -11.51
N SER A 406 -10.24 -7.12 -11.22
CA SER A 406 -11.10 -7.16 -10.02
C SER A 406 -10.31 -7.12 -8.72
N LYS A 407 -9.02 -7.52 -8.75
CA LYS A 407 -8.10 -7.55 -7.61
C LYS A 407 -7.53 -6.17 -7.26
N PHE A 408 -7.76 -5.17 -8.09
CA PHE A 408 -7.30 -3.81 -7.86
C PHE A 408 -8.43 -2.89 -7.43
N GLY A 409 -8.07 -1.82 -6.73
CA GLY A 409 -8.90 -0.65 -6.51
C GLY A 409 -8.08 0.62 -6.61
N ILE A 410 -8.73 1.77 -6.56
CA ILE A 410 -8.08 3.08 -6.63
C ILE A 410 -8.59 3.95 -5.49
N ASN A 411 -7.66 4.60 -4.81
CA ASN A 411 -7.92 5.55 -3.72
C ASN A 411 -7.06 6.81 -3.90
N GLU A 412 -7.11 7.71 -2.93
CA GLU A 412 -6.35 8.97 -2.94
C GLU A 412 -4.82 8.78 -3.06
N LYS A 413 -4.31 7.58 -2.77
CA LYS A 413 -2.88 7.21 -2.88
C LYS A 413 -2.54 6.47 -4.18
N GLY A 414 -3.49 6.36 -5.10
CA GLY A 414 -3.36 5.68 -6.39
C GLY A 414 -3.90 4.26 -6.39
N ILE A 415 -3.28 3.38 -7.17
CA ILE A 415 -3.71 1.98 -7.32
C ILE A 415 -3.29 1.18 -6.08
N TYR A 416 -4.21 0.39 -5.54
CA TYR A 416 -3.97 -0.59 -4.48
C TYR A 416 -4.46 -1.99 -4.88
N ILE A 417 -3.90 -3.03 -4.25
CA ILE A 417 -4.35 -4.42 -4.42
C ILE A 417 -5.25 -4.76 -3.23
N LYS A 418 -6.45 -5.29 -3.51
CA LYS A 418 -7.45 -5.63 -2.49
C LYS A 418 -6.97 -6.73 -1.53
N SER A 419 -6.14 -7.65 -2.02
CA SER A 419 -5.45 -8.67 -1.21
C SER A 419 -3.99 -8.81 -1.67
N VAL A 420 -3.05 -8.72 -0.73
CA VAL A 420 -1.60 -8.87 -0.99
C VAL A 420 -1.07 -10.23 -0.53
N ASP A 421 -1.95 -11.22 -0.38
CA ASP A 421 -1.54 -12.58 -0.01
C ASP A 421 -0.67 -13.24 -1.09
N PRO A 422 0.20 -14.21 -0.71
CA PRO A 422 1.15 -14.80 -1.64
C PRO A 422 0.52 -15.40 -2.90
N LEU A 423 -0.67 -16.02 -2.79
CA LEU A 423 -1.34 -16.64 -3.92
C LEU A 423 -1.91 -15.58 -4.87
N THR A 424 -2.52 -14.53 -4.35
CA THR A 424 -3.00 -13.40 -5.17
C THR A 424 -1.84 -12.73 -5.90
N ILE A 425 -0.75 -12.42 -5.21
CA ILE A 425 0.44 -11.81 -5.84
C ILE A 425 1.04 -12.74 -6.89
N SER A 426 1.20 -14.03 -6.60
CA SER A 426 1.69 -15.01 -7.57
C SER A 426 0.81 -15.05 -8.82
N ASN A 427 -0.52 -15.11 -8.65
CA ASN A 427 -1.46 -15.14 -9.76
C ASN A 427 -1.37 -13.86 -10.60
N LEU A 428 -1.30 -12.68 -9.97
CA LEU A 428 -1.15 -11.41 -10.69
C LEU A 428 0.13 -11.39 -11.55
N LYS A 429 1.25 -11.89 -11.02
CA LYS A 429 2.49 -12.03 -11.78
C LYS A 429 2.32 -12.95 -12.99
N THR A 430 1.71 -14.13 -12.81
CA THR A 430 1.45 -15.07 -13.91
C THR A 430 0.56 -14.45 -14.99
N TRP A 431 -0.47 -13.68 -14.61
CA TRP A 431 -1.31 -12.97 -15.58
C TRP A 431 -0.54 -11.91 -16.37
N LEU A 432 0.36 -11.16 -15.72
CA LEU A 432 1.22 -10.18 -16.39
C LEU A 432 2.19 -10.86 -17.36
N GLU A 433 2.75 -12.02 -17.01
CA GLU A 433 3.64 -12.82 -17.85
C GLU A 433 2.95 -13.44 -19.07
N SER A 434 1.65 -13.70 -18.98
CA SER A 434 0.87 -14.30 -20.08
C SER A 434 0.83 -13.43 -21.35
N GLY A 435 1.00 -12.11 -21.20
CA GLY A 435 0.85 -11.13 -22.28
C GLY A 435 -0.60 -10.77 -22.63
N GLU A 436 -1.59 -11.27 -21.90
CA GLU A 436 -3.02 -11.00 -22.14
C GLU A 436 -3.51 -9.67 -21.54
N ILE A 437 -2.73 -9.12 -20.60
CA ILE A 437 -3.04 -7.87 -19.91
C ILE A 437 -2.51 -6.69 -20.74
N LYS A 438 -3.35 -5.67 -20.91
CA LYS A 438 -2.94 -4.41 -21.55
C LYS A 438 -2.03 -3.63 -20.60
N ASN A 439 -1.05 -2.93 -21.18
CA ASN A 439 -0.13 -2.06 -20.42
C ASN A 439 0.64 -2.80 -19.32
N THR A 440 0.97 -4.08 -19.54
CA THR A 440 1.73 -4.92 -18.60
C THR A 440 2.99 -4.22 -18.06
N GLU A 441 3.78 -3.60 -18.95
CA GLU A 441 5.02 -2.92 -18.57
C GLU A 441 4.77 -1.72 -17.65
N ASP A 442 3.72 -0.93 -17.91
CA ASP A 442 3.36 0.19 -17.04
C ASP A 442 2.86 -0.29 -15.67
N ILE A 443 2.08 -1.39 -15.62
CA ILE A 443 1.62 -1.99 -14.36
C ILE A 443 2.80 -2.48 -13.52
N ILE A 444 3.77 -3.16 -14.15
CA ILE A 444 4.98 -3.64 -13.49
C ILE A 444 5.78 -2.44 -12.97
N ASN A 445 6.06 -1.43 -13.81
CA ASN A 445 6.82 -0.25 -13.41
C ASN A 445 6.11 0.56 -12.32
N TYR A 446 4.79 0.71 -12.39
CA TYR A 446 4.01 1.33 -11.33
C TYR A 446 4.17 0.58 -10.00
N SER A 447 4.17 -0.76 -10.03
CA SER A 447 4.37 -1.57 -8.82
C SER A 447 5.78 -1.44 -8.21
N LEU A 448 6.79 -1.15 -9.03
CA LEU A 448 8.15 -0.85 -8.57
C LEU A 448 8.21 0.54 -7.94
N LEU A 449 7.53 1.52 -8.54
CA LEU A 449 7.50 2.91 -8.11
C LEU A 449 6.65 3.14 -6.85
N SER A 450 5.52 2.45 -6.72
CA SER A 450 4.55 2.66 -5.64
C SER A 450 5.06 2.13 -4.30
N LYS A 451 4.86 2.91 -3.24
CA LYS A 451 5.05 2.50 -1.83
C LYS A 451 3.86 1.71 -1.29
N ASN A 452 2.74 1.70 -2.01
CA ASN A 452 1.44 1.19 -1.55
C ASN A 452 1.11 -0.21 -2.06
N ILE A 453 1.88 -0.76 -3.00
CA ILE A 453 1.71 -2.13 -3.50
C ILE A 453 3.06 -2.87 -3.56
N PRO A 454 3.06 -4.20 -3.36
CA PRO A 454 4.26 -5.01 -3.57
C PRO A 454 4.68 -5.02 -5.05
N SER A 455 5.96 -5.31 -5.30
CA SER A 455 6.46 -5.49 -6.67
C SER A 455 5.77 -6.66 -7.35
N LEU A 456 5.21 -6.39 -8.53
CA LEU A 456 4.62 -7.36 -9.44
C LEU A 456 5.60 -7.83 -10.52
N SER A 457 6.88 -7.46 -10.43
CA SER A 457 7.92 -8.05 -11.28
C SER A 457 8.17 -9.50 -10.89
N SER A 458 8.27 -10.37 -11.89
CA SER A 458 8.79 -11.74 -11.75
C SER A 458 10.28 -11.86 -12.11
N VAL A 459 10.85 -10.78 -12.65
CA VAL A 459 12.27 -10.72 -13.01
C VAL A 459 13.09 -10.41 -11.77
N GLU A 460 14.12 -11.23 -11.52
CA GLU A 460 15.12 -10.95 -10.50
C GLU A 460 16.02 -9.79 -10.94
N ALA A 461 16.31 -8.88 -10.01
CA ALA A 461 17.22 -7.78 -10.29
C ALA A 461 18.61 -8.33 -10.65
N PRO A 462 19.27 -7.78 -11.70
CA PRO A 462 20.59 -8.24 -12.09
C PRO A 462 21.59 -8.03 -10.95
N ILE A 463 22.44 -9.03 -10.68
CA ILE A 463 23.53 -8.90 -9.70
C ILE A 463 24.51 -7.84 -10.21
N THR A 464 24.34 -6.60 -9.75
CA THR A 464 25.21 -5.47 -10.08
C THR A 464 25.88 -4.96 -8.81
N PHE A 465 27.09 -4.41 -8.96
CA PHE A 465 27.76 -3.74 -7.85
C PHE A 465 27.01 -2.43 -7.56
N THR A 466 26.58 -2.24 -6.31
CA THR A 466 25.96 -0.99 -5.85
C THR A 466 26.87 0.19 -6.17
N ASN A 467 26.46 1.02 -7.13
CA ASN A 467 27.22 2.18 -7.56
C ASN A 467 26.77 3.43 -6.78
N LYS A 468 27.47 4.56 -6.98
CA LYS A 468 27.15 5.81 -6.27
C LYS A 468 25.73 6.32 -6.56
N GLU A 469 25.23 6.13 -7.78
CA GLU A 469 23.89 6.55 -8.22
C GLU A 469 22.79 5.73 -7.53
N THR A 470 23.01 4.42 -7.37
CA THR A 470 22.13 3.56 -6.59
C THR A 470 22.06 3.98 -5.14
N LEU A 471 23.20 4.31 -4.54
CA LEU A 471 23.24 4.84 -3.17
C LEU A 471 22.52 6.18 -3.05
N ARG A 472 22.57 7.06 -4.07
CA ARG A 472 21.76 8.30 -4.07
C ARG A 472 20.28 7.97 -3.95
N VAL A 473 19.77 7.07 -4.78
CA VAL A 473 18.35 6.66 -4.77
C VAL A 473 17.96 6.03 -3.43
N VAL A 474 18.80 5.14 -2.89
CA VAL A 474 18.57 4.53 -1.57
C VAL A 474 18.50 5.59 -0.48
N TYR A 475 19.45 6.52 -0.41
CA TYR A 475 19.53 7.51 0.67
C TYR A 475 18.54 8.67 0.52
N SER A 476 18.08 8.95 -0.70
CA SER A 476 17.00 9.91 -0.93
C SER A 476 15.66 9.37 -0.45
N ASN A 477 15.36 8.10 -0.72
CA ASN A 477 14.12 7.44 -0.30
C ASN A 477 14.16 6.96 1.16
N ASN A 478 15.36 6.66 1.68
CA ASN A 478 15.54 6.22 3.05
C ASN A 478 16.80 6.85 3.68
N PRO A 479 16.75 8.16 4.02
CA PRO A 479 17.88 8.84 4.66
C PRO A 479 18.22 8.24 6.03
N GLN A 480 17.27 7.56 6.67
CA GLN A 480 17.48 6.95 7.99
C GLN A 480 18.39 5.71 7.97
N SER A 481 18.60 5.11 6.79
CA SER A 481 19.54 4.01 6.62
C SER A 481 20.99 4.42 6.89
N LEU A 482 21.32 5.70 6.74
CA LEU A 482 22.59 6.29 7.16
C LEU A 482 22.54 6.70 8.62
N LYS A 483 23.55 6.29 9.38
CA LYS A 483 23.80 6.81 10.72
C LYS A 483 24.22 8.27 10.63
N ILE A 484 23.79 9.06 11.61
CA ILE A 484 24.29 10.43 11.76
C ILE A 484 25.80 10.34 11.98
N THR A 485 26.56 11.16 11.25
CA THR A 485 28.01 11.20 11.37
C THR A 485 28.42 11.79 12.72
N ASP A 486 29.43 11.17 13.34
CA ASP A 486 30.08 11.70 14.55
C ASP A 486 31.21 12.70 14.19
N GLU A 487 31.52 12.85 12.90
CA GLU A 487 32.51 13.79 12.40
C GLU A 487 31.98 15.23 12.49
N GLY A 488 32.82 16.16 12.96
CA GLY A 488 32.49 17.57 12.99
C GLY A 488 32.40 18.13 11.56
N TYR A 489 31.30 18.82 11.25
CA TYR A 489 31.07 19.46 9.94
C TYR A 489 30.89 20.98 10.09
N SER A 490 31.13 21.70 9.00
CA SER A 490 30.84 23.15 8.90
C SER A 490 29.85 23.39 7.76
N MET A 491 28.75 24.09 8.06
CA MET A 491 27.78 24.51 7.06
C MET A 491 28.35 25.70 6.27
N MET A 492 28.42 25.57 4.94
CA MET A 492 28.70 26.71 4.06
C MET A 492 27.43 27.47 3.73
N ASN A 493 26.37 26.72 3.44
CA ASN A 493 24.99 27.18 3.24
C ASN A 493 24.07 25.95 3.34
N ASP A 494 22.78 26.13 3.04
CA ASP A 494 21.78 25.06 3.13
C ASP A 494 22.07 23.84 2.24
N ASN A 495 22.90 24.00 1.21
CA ASN A 495 23.20 22.99 0.20
C ASN A 495 24.61 22.40 0.31
N PHE A 496 25.53 23.00 1.07
CA PHE A 496 26.93 22.57 1.10
C PHE A 496 27.49 22.51 2.51
N ILE A 497 28.23 21.43 2.79
CA ILE A 497 29.00 21.27 4.03
C ILE A 497 30.44 20.91 3.73
N THR A 498 31.32 21.18 4.69
CA THR A 498 32.70 20.69 4.68
C THR A 498 32.99 19.85 5.90
N ILE A 499 33.71 18.74 5.71
CA ILE A 499 34.18 17.85 6.77
C ILE A 499 35.69 17.71 6.69
N GLU A 500 36.37 17.83 7.83
CA GLU A 500 37.81 17.64 7.92
C GLU A 500 38.16 16.15 7.81
N ASN A 501 38.98 15.79 6.82
CA ASN A 501 39.40 14.42 6.49
C ASN A 501 38.22 13.45 6.23
N GLY A 502 37.06 13.98 5.80
CA GLY A 502 35.91 13.15 5.45
C GLY A 502 36.22 12.24 4.26
N THR A 503 36.00 10.94 4.39
CA THR A 503 36.28 9.94 3.34
C THR A 503 35.04 9.21 2.85
N GLN A 504 33.94 9.30 3.60
CA GLN A 504 32.71 8.59 3.28
C GLN A 504 32.04 9.23 2.05
N PRO A 505 31.56 8.45 1.07
CA PRO A 505 30.88 8.97 -0.10
C PRO A 505 29.57 9.69 0.24
N PHE A 506 28.92 9.27 1.31
CA PHE A 506 27.71 9.89 1.85
C PHE A 506 27.84 10.05 3.36
N VAL A 507 27.32 11.15 3.87
CA VAL A 507 27.24 11.43 5.29
C VAL A 507 25.86 11.96 5.62
N ARG A 508 25.38 11.66 6.82
CA ARG A 508 24.13 12.22 7.32
C ARG A 508 24.41 13.11 8.50
N THR A 509 23.86 14.32 8.47
CA THR A 509 23.88 15.26 9.59
C THR A 509 22.44 15.51 10.07
N PRO A 510 22.22 16.25 11.16
CA PRO A 510 20.89 16.75 11.51
C PRO A 510 20.20 17.56 10.41
N GLU A 511 20.98 18.19 9.52
CA GLU A 511 20.48 19.10 8.46
C GLU A 511 20.11 18.36 7.16
N GLY A 512 20.49 17.08 7.01
CA GLY A 512 20.17 16.27 5.85
C GLY A 512 21.20 15.19 5.52
N VAL A 513 21.04 14.58 4.35
CA VAL A 513 22.03 13.67 3.75
C VAL A 513 22.87 14.46 2.75
N PHE A 514 24.17 14.22 2.76
CA PHE A 514 25.13 14.92 1.91
C PHE A 514 26.03 13.92 1.18
N GLU A 515 26.36 14.23 -0.06
CA GLU A 515 27.23 13.45 -0.93
C GLU A 515 28.58 14.14 -1.13
N LEU A 516 29.66 13.37 -1.03
CA LEU A 516 31.02 13.84 -1.27
C LEU A 516 31.18 14.24 -2.75
N ILE A 517 31.54 15.50 -2.98
CA ILE A 517 31.83 16.06 -4.30
C ILE A 517 33.33 15.96 -4.59
N GLU A 518 34.16 16.49 -3.69
CA GLU A 518 35.61 16.53 -3.86
C GLU A 518 36.33 16.66 -2.52
N THR A 519 37.61 16.31 -2.52
CA THR A 519 38.51 16.52 -1.38
C THR A 519 39.67 17.41 -1.80
N LYS A 520 39.89 18.51 -1.06
CA LYS A 520 40.97 19.47 -1.24
C LYS A 520 41.80 19.56 0.03
N GLY A 521 43.02 19.01 0.00
CA GLY A 521 43.86 18.90 1.19
C GLY A 521 43.19 18.01 2.24
N SER A 522 43.05 18.52 3.47
CA SER A 522 42.34 17.87 4.57
C SER A 522 40.85 18.22 4.64
N THR A 523 40.29 18.91 3.65
CA THR A 523 38.88 19.32 3.66
C THR A 523 38.11 18.64 2.54
N SER A 524 37.03 17.96 2.89
CA SER A 524 36.12 17.31 1.96
C SER A 524 34.85 18.14 1.83
N LEU A 525 34.48 18.48 0.59
CA LEU A 525 33.28 19.24 0.25
C LEU A 525 32.15 18.28 -0.09
N TYR A 526 31.01 18.46 0.54
CA TYR A 526 29.80 17.69 0.28
C TYR A 526 28.66 18.59 -0.17
N THR A 527 27.80 18.07 -1.05
CA THR A 527 26.55 18.70 -1.46
C THR A 527 25.36 18.00 -0.85
N LYS A 528 24.27 18.72 -0.59
CA LYS A 528 23.04 18.16 -0.06
C LYS A 528 22.35 17.31 -1.10
N LEU A 529 21.96 16.10 -0.71
CA LEU A 529 21.17 15.20 -1.53
C LEU A 529 19.69 15.58 -1.42
N PRO A 530 18.97 15.77 -2.54
CA PRO A 530 17.51 15.93 -2.51
C PRO A 530 16.86 14.67 -1.93
N LEU A 531 16.01 14.86 -0.92
CA LEU A 531 15.27 13.75 -0.30
C LEU A 531 13.90 13.60 -0.95
N SER A 532 13.42 12.37 -1.05
CA SER A 532 12.07 12.09 -1.53
C SER A 532 11.06 12.46 -0.44
N GLU A 533 10.23 13.46 -0.70
CA GLU A 533 9.14 13.88 0.20
C GLU A 533 7.80 13.19 -0.11
N ASP A 534 7.71 12.52 -1.25
CA ASP A 534 6.50 11.85 -1.72
C ASP A 534 6.16 10.65 -0.83
N THR A 535 4.95 10.63 -0.27
CA THR A 535 4.50 9.56 0.64
C THR A 535 4.00 8.32 -0.12
N ASN A 536 3.65 8.45 -1.40
CA ASN A 536 3.05 7.41 -2.24
C ASN A 536 4.04 6.72 -3.18
N TYR A 537 5.07 7.43 -3.61
CA TYR A 537 6.02 6.93 -4.61
C TYR A 537 7.47 6.96 -4.13
N TYR A 538 8.25 5.97 -4.55
CA TYR A 538 9.70 6.03 -4.53
C TYR A 538 10.19 6.97 -5.65
N ASN A 539 11.33 7.60 -5.43
CA ASN A 539 12.08 8.28 -6.49
C ASN A 539 13.13 7.30 -7.03
N LEU A 540 12.87 6.65 -8.17
CA LEU A 540 13.74 5.59 -8.72
C LEU A 540 14.60 6.09 -9.87
N SER A 541 14.31 7.27 -10.40
CA SER A 541 15.09 7.95 -11.43
C SER A 541 16.42 8.44 -10.88
N ASN A 542 17.34 8.76 -11.78
CA ASN A 542 18.60 9.37 -11.41
C ASN A 542 18.34 10.69 -10.69
N ILE A 543 18.91 10.80 -9.48
CA ILE A 543 18.80 12.00 -8.66
C ILE A 543 19.90 12.95 -9.10
N ASP A 544 19.46 14.02 -9.75
CA ASP A 544 20.33 15.13 -10.10
C ASP A 544 20.75 15.88 -8.83
N LEU A 545 22.05 16.15 -8.74
CA LEU A 545 22.62 17.02 -7.71
C LEU A 545 22.39 18.49 -8.09
N MET A 546 22.76 19.38 -7.17
CA MET A 546 22.91 20.81 -7.46
C MET A 546 23.64 21.04 -8.79
N ASP A 547 23.26 22.10 -9.50
CA ASP A 547 23.83 22.44 -10.80
C ASP A 547 25.35 22.64 -10.73
N ASN A 548 26.04 22.37 -11.84
CA ASN A 548 27.51 22.43 -11.90
C ASN A 548 28.07 23.81 -11.53
N GLN A 549 27.35 24.89 -11.83
CA GLN A 549 27.81 26.25 -11.52
C GLN A 549 27.81 26.50 -10.01
N SER A 550 26.77 26.04 -9.30
CA SER A 550 26.71 26.07 -7.83
C SER A 550 27.82 25.25 -7.18
N ILE A 551 28.12 24.07 -7.73
CA ILE A 551 29.23 23.22 -7.27
C ILE A 551 30.59 23.91 -7.47
N GLU A 552 30.83 24.50 -8.65
CA GLU A 552 32.07 25.22 -8.95
C GLU A 552 32.28 26.44 -8.04
N GLN A 553 31.21 27.16 -7.71
CA GLN A 553 31.26 28.29 -6.76
C GLN A 553 31.63 27.83 -5.35
N ALA A 554 30.99 26.77 -4.85
CA ALA A 554 31.31 26.19 -3.54
C ALA A 554 32.75 25.69 -3.50
N SER A 555 33.18 24.98 -4.54
CA SER A 555 34.55 24.50 -4.74
C SER A 555 35.59 25.64 -4.72
N SER A 556 35.27 26.78 -5.34
CA SER A 556 36.11 27.98 -5.36
C SER A 556 36.20 28.63 -3.98
N PHE A 557 35.08 28.71 -3.26
CA PHE A 557 35.04 29.21 -1.88
C PHE A 557 35.89 28.38 -0.93
N VAL A 558 35.81 27.05 -1.01
CA VAL A 558 36.66 26.14 -0.22
C VAL A 558 38.14 26.40 -0.51
N THR A 559 38.49 26.56 -1.79
CA THR A 559 39.87 26.86 -2.20
C THR A 559 40.37 28.19 -1.64
N GLN A 560 39.50 29.21 -1.60
CA GLN A 560 39.83 30.51 -1.01
C GLN A 560 40.00 30.41 0.50
N LYS A 561 39.11 29.71 1.21
CA LYS A 561 39.17 29.53 2.67
C LYS A 561 40.41 28.77 3.14
N LEU A 562 40.84 27.77 2.37
CA LEU A 562 42.10 27.06 2.63
C LEU A 562 43.31 27.99 2.48
N LYS A 563 43.30 28.92 1.51
CA LYS A 563 44.37 29.93 1.34
C LYS A 563 44.36 30.98 2.45
N GLU A 564 43.19 31.31 2.98
CA GLU A 564 43.00 32.25 4.10
C GLU A 564 43.28 31.63 5.47
N GLY A 565 43.61 30.33 5.54
CA GLY A 565 44.00 29.65 6.77
C GLY A 565 42.85 29.32 7.72
N GLY A 566 41.61 29.18 7.23
CA GLY A 566 40.47 28.97 8.13
C GLY A 566 39.30 28.18 7.56
N PHE A 567 38.99 27.08 8.24
CA PHE A 567 37.61 26.69 8.59
C PHE A 567 37.53 26.71 10.11
N VAL A 568 36.67 27.54 10.69
CA VAL A 568 36.41 27.49 12.13
C VAL A 568 35.50 26.29 12.38
N LYS A 569 35.97 25.30 13.16
CA LYS A 569 35.12 24.19 13.63
C LYS A 569 33.93 24.75 14.40
N GLN A 570 32.73 24.74 13.82
CA GLN A 570 31.47 24.89 14.55
C GLN A 570 30.32 24.14 13.87
N LYS A 571 29.98 22.96 14.43
CA LYS A 571 28.82 22.74 15.33
C LYS A 571 28.95 21.31 15.86
N ASN A 572 29.63 21.13 17.00
CA ASN A 572 29.55 19.85 17.71
C ASN A 572 28.18 19.76 18.38
N ILE A 573 27.53 18.60 18.28
CA ILE A 573 26.61 18.16 19.31
C ILE A 573 27.45 18.10 20.59
N LEU A 574 27.17 18.99 21.55
CA LEU A 574 27.91 19.07 22.81
C LEU A 574 28.04 17.67 23.42
N THR A 575 29.26 17.24 23.70
CA THR A 575 29.48 15.97 24.41
C THR A 575 28.87 16.06 25.81
N LYS A 576 28.55 14.90 26.43
CA LYS A 576 27.99 14.86 27.80
C LYS A 576 28.87 15.61 28.82
N GLU A 577 30.19 15.62 28.62
CA GLU A 577 31.15 16.31 29.49
C GLU A 577 31.16 17.83 29.26
N GLU A 578 30.97 18.29 28.03
CA GLU A 578 30.89 19.73 27.70
C GLU A 578 29.57 20.35 28.17
N ASN A 579 28.45 19.61 28.09
CA ASN A 579 27.18 20.04 28.70
C ASN A 579 27.32 20.24 30.21
N LYS A 580 28.05 19.34 30.89
CA LYS A 580 28.25 19.43 32.34
C LYS A 580 29.07 20.66 32.73
N LYS A 581 30.08 21.02 31.93
CA LYS A 581 30.87 22.25 32.11
C LYS A 581 30.06 23.53 31.89
N ILE A 582 29.15 23.57 30.91
CA ILE A 582 28.29 24.73 30.67
C ILE A 582 27.28 24.91 31.80
N THR A 583 26.79 23.81 32.39
CA THR A 583 25.93 23.90 33.59
C THR A 583 26.73 24.35 34.82
N GLU A 584 27.99 23.94 34.96
CA GLU A 584 28.85 24.37 36.07
C GLU A 584 29.31 25.83 35.92
N GLU A 585 29.57 26.32 34.70
CA GLU A 585 29.98 27.72 34.44
C GLU A 585 28.81 28.72 34.48
N ASN A 586 27.57 28.29 34.23
CA ASN A 586 26.38 29.15 34.34
C ASN A 586 25.78 29.22 35.76
N PHE A 587 26.30 28.45 36.72
CA PHE A 587 25.88 28.52 38.13
C PHE A 587 26.83 29.33 39.04
N ASP A 588 27.91 29.91 38.50
CA ASP A 588 28.82 30.80 39.23
C ASP A 588 28.53 32.31 39.00
N CYS A 589 27.33 32.66 38.52
CA CYS A 589 26.82 34.03 38.50
C CYS A 589 25.37 34.12 38.97
N ILE A 590 25.15 33.91 40.27
CA ILE A 590 24.45 34.76 41.27
C ILE A 590 24.24 33.96 42.56
#